data_AF-A0A4R5BJV9-F1
#
_entry.id   AF-A0A4R5BJV9-F1
#
_cell.length_a   1.000
_cell.length_b   1.000
_cell.length_c   1.000
_cell.angle_alpha   90.00
_cell.angle_beta   90.00
_cell.angle_gamma   90.00
#
_symmetry.space_group_name_H-M   'P 1'
#
loop_
_entity.id
_entity.type
_entity.pdbx_description
1 polymer ?
#
loop_
_entity_poly.entity_id
_entity_poly.type
_entity_poly.pdbx_seq_one_letter_code
_entity_poly.pdbx_strand_id
1 'polypeptide(L)'
;MTETSGPLVGHVHSDDLPWVHIGPVGLQVLRVSADTWVVRNRFEAGFQLPTHKHTGGVHGYTFSGRWRYKEYGIDYVTGTFIHEPPGSIHTLTIEEDSDILFIIEGAFIEYDADGNISGVVDGESTLNSYYALCDDAGIPRPQGILS
;
A
#
# COMPACT_ATOMS: atom_id res chain seq x y z
N MET A 1 34.07 -20.86 -18.05
CA MET A 1 32.81 -20.70 -17.30
C MET A 1 32.56 -19.22 -17.22
N THR A 2 31.59 -18.70 -17.96
CA THR A 2 31.24 -17.28 -17.96
C THR A 2 30.43 -16.98 -16.72
N GLU A 3 30.98 -16.18 -15.81
CA GLU A 3 30.24 -15.61 -14.69
C GLU A 3 29.07 -14.79 -15.24
N THR A 4 27.86 -15.28 -15.01
CA THR A 4 26.63 -14.51 -15.20
C THR A 4 26.53 -13.50 -14.05
N SER A 5 27.14 -12.33 -14.20
CA SER A 5 26.93 -11.21 -13.26
C SER A 5 25.73 -10.38 -13.71
N GLY A 6 24.54 -10.94 -13.52
CA GLY A 6 23.31 -10.15 -13.55
C GLY A 6 23.19 -9.27 -12.30
N PRO A 7 22.23 -8.32 -12.27
CA PRO A 7 21.91 -7.59 -11.04
C PRO A 7 21.54 -8.56 -9.92
N LEU A 8 21.92 -8.21 -8.69
CA LEU A 8 21.63 -9.03 -7.52
C LEU A 8 20.12 -9.05 -7.23
N VAL A 9 19.62 -10.21 -6.80
CA VAL A 9 18.23 -10.35 -6.34
C VAL A 9 18.16 -9.83 -4.91
N GLY A 10 17.39 -8.75 -4.70
CA GLY A 10 17.05 -8.24 -3.38
C GLY A 10 15.98 -9.09 -2.70
N HIS A 11 15.99 -9.12 -1.37
CA HIS A 11 14.95 -9.74 -0.56
C HIS A 11 14.71 -8.91 0.70
N VAL A 12 13.51 -9.02 1.25
CA VAL A 12 13.17 -8.49 2.57
C VAL A 12 12.22 -9.47 3.25
N HIS A 13 12.47 -9.80 4.51
CA HIS A 13 11.52 -10.59 5.29
C HIS A 13 10.55 -9.63 5.99
N SER A 14 9.25 -9.95 6.04
CA SER A 14 8.26 -9.04 6.65
C SER A 14 8.52 -8.81 8.14
N ASP A 15 9.18 -9.75 8.83
CA ASP A 15 9.50 -9.60 10.25
C ASP A 15 10.65 -8.61 10.50
N ASP A 16 11.44 -8.28 9.46
CA ASP A 16 12.50 -7.27 9.54
C ASP A 16 11.94 -5.85 9.32
N LEU A 17 10.66 -5.73 8.94
CA LEU A 17 9.97 -4.46 8.73
C LEU A 17 8.99 -4.24 9.90
N PRO A 18 9.16 -3.20 10.72
CA PRO A 18 8.20 -2.95 11.79
C PRO A 18 6.82 -2.57 11.24
N TRP A 19 5.77 -3.01 11.91
CA TRP A 19 4.44 -2.42 11.70
C TRP A 19 4.39 -1.06 12.39
N VAL A 20 4.10 -0.01 11.63
CA VAL A 20 3.74 1.30 12.17
C VAL A 20 2.28 1.59 11.88
N HIS A 21 1.65 2.48 12.65
CA HIS A 21 0.21 2.71 12.56
C HIS A 21 -0.12 4.21 12.43
N ILE A 22 -1.08 4.52 11.57
CA ILE A 22 -1.73 5.83 11.47
C ILE A 22 -3.22 5.60 11.76
N GLY A 23 -3.64 5.86 13.00
CA GLY A 23 -4.98 5.50 13.45
C GLY A 23 -5.28 4.00 13.20
N PRO A 24 -6.35 3.64 12.48
CA PRO A 24 -6.76 2.25 12.23
C PRO A 24 -5.98 1.56 11.09
N VAL A 25 -4.91 2.18 10.59
CA VAL A 25 -4.13 1.66 9.44
C VAL A 25 -2.73 1.29 9.88
N GLY A 26 -2.43 -0.01 9.89
CA GLY A 26 -1.08 -0.56 9.93
C GLY A 26 -0.40 -0.53 8.56
N LEU A 27 0.88 -0.22 8.53
CA LEU A 27 1.70 -0.11 7.32
C LEU A 27 3.05 -0.81 7.49
N GLN A 28 3.43 -1.57 6.46
CA GLN A 28 4.81 -1.96 6.14
C GLN A 28 5.13 -1.52 4.71
N VAL A 29 6.30 -0.93 4.50
CA VAL A 29 6.81 -0.57 3.17
C VAL A 29 7.88 -1.58 2.76
N LEU A 30 7.62 -2.36 1.71
CA LEU A 30 8.47 -3.47 1.28
C LEU A 30 9.46 -3.05 0.19
N ARG A 31 8.99 -2.21 -0.74
CA ARG A 31 9.79 -1.73 -1.87
C ARG A 31 9.34 -0.34 -2.30
N VAL A 32 10.30 0.51 -2.68
CA VAL A 32 10.06 1.80 -3.32
C VAL A 32 11.07 2.04 -4.44
N SER A 33 10.58 2.19 -5.67
CA SER A 33 11.34 2.68 -6.84
C SER A 33 10.77 3.98 -7.37
N ALA A 34 11.38 4.52 -8.42
CA ALA A 34 10.94 5.78 -9.05
C ALA A 34 9.49 5.74 -9.57
N ASP A 35 8.98 4.55 -9.88
CA ASP A 35 7.69 4.34 -10.56
C ASP A 35 6.80 3.29 -9.89
N THR A 36 7.30 2.51 -8.93
CA THR A 36 6.56 1.40 -8.32
C THR A 36 6.86 1.30 -6.85
N TRP A 37 5.86 1.01 -6.05
CA TRP A 37 6.02 0.80 -4.62
C TRP A 37 5.12 -0.33 -4.15
N VAL A 38 5.58 -1.03 -3.11
CA VAL A 38 4.92 -2.22 -2.58
C VAL A 38 4.74 -2.03 -1.09
N VAL A 39 3.50 -2.11 -0.65
CA VAL A 39 3.13 -1.97 0.75
C VAL A 39 2.26 -3.13 1.19
N ARG A 40 2.35 -3.46 2.46
CA ARG A 40 1.40 -4.32 3.14
C ARG A 40 0.66 -3.49 4.16
N ASN A 41 -0.66 -3.54 4.11
CA ASN A 41 -1.53 -2.81 5.01
C ASN A 41 -2.35 -3.76 5.86
N ARG A 42 -2.52 -3.36 7.12
CA ARG A 42 -3.54 -3.93 8.00
C ARG A 42 -4.55 -2.86 8.29
N PHE A 43 -5.82 -3.11 8.01
CA PHE A 43 -6.87 -2.15 8.27
C PHE A 43 -7.85 -2.69 9.28
N GLU A 44 -8.29 -1.85 10.21
CA GLU A 44 -9.37 -2.17 11.14
C GLU A 44 -10.75 -1.99 10.47
N ALA A 45 -11.72 -2.80 10.88
CA ALA A 45 -13.10 -2.75 10.41
C ALA A 45 -13.73 -1.36 10.60
N GLY A 46 -14.50 -0.93 9.60
CA GLY A 46 -15.15 0.39 9.58
C GLY A 46 -14.26 1.52 9.05
N PHE A 47 -12.98 1.25 8.76
CA PHE A 47 -12.13 2.20 8.07
C PHE A 47 -12.59 2.42 6.61
N GLN A 48 -12.54 3.67 6.17
CA GLN A 48 -12.76 4.07 4.78
C GLN A 48 -11.62 5.00 4.36
N LEU A 49 -10.96 4.68 3.25
CA LEU A 49 -9.98 5.56 2.63
C LEU A 49 -10.70 6.63 1.79
N PRO A 50 -10.20 7.88 1.70
CA PRO A 50 -10.75 8.88 0.79
C PRO A 50 -10.87 8.34 -0.63
N THR A 51 -11.86 8.83 -1.39
CA THR A 51 -11.96 8.52 -2.82
C THR A 51 -10.69 8.98 -3.51
N HIS A 52 -10.07 8.12 -4.31
CA HIS A 52 -8.81 8.44 -4.95
C HIS A 52 -8.72 7.88 -6.37
N LYS A 53 -7.83 8.47 -7.16
CA LYS A 53 -7.51 8.04 -8.52
C LYS A 53 -6.08 7.54 -8.60
N HIS A 54 -5.87 6.35 -9.17
CA HIS A 54 -4.53 5.86 -9.47
C HIS A 54 -3.99 6.44 -10.78
N THR A 55 -2.72 6.86 -10.79
CA THR A 55 -2.04 7.33 -12.01
C THR A 55 -1.44 6.19 -12.82
N GLY A 56 -1.08 5.07 -12.17
CA GLY A 56 -0.66 3.81 -12.79
C GLY A 56 -1.55 2.63 -12.38
N GLY A 57 -1.14 1.41 -12.73
CA GLY A 57 -1.87 0.20 -12.36
C GLY A 57 -1.64 -0.20 -10.91
N VAL A 58 -2.61 -0.90 -10.32
CA VAL A 58 -2.46 -1.52 -9.00
C VAL A 58 -2.77 -3.01 -9.09
N HIS A 59 -1.95 -3.81 -8.42
CA HIS A 59 -2.27 -5.20 -8.12
C HIS A 59 -2.41 -5.36 -6.61
N GLY A 60 -3.46 -6.06 -6.19
CA GLY A 60 -3.74 -6.31 -4.79
C GLY A 60 -3.89 -7.80 -4.49
N TYR A 61 -3.47 -8.23 -3.30
CA TYR A 61 -3.75 -9.58 -2.80
C TYR A 61 -4.21 -9.53 -1.34
N THR A 62 -5.34 -10.17 -1.07
CA THR A 62 -5.95 -10.20 0.27
C THR A 62 -5.50 -11.45 1.02
N PHE A 63 -4.72 -11.27 2.09
CA PHE A 63 -4.27 -12.36 2.96
C PHE A 63 -5.33 -12.76 4.00
N SER A 64 -6.10 -11.80 4.50
CA SER A 64 -7.21 -12.03 5.43
C SER A 64 -8.23 -10.89 5.40
N GLY A 65 -9.42 -11.15 5.93
CA GLY A 65 -10.47 -10.15 6.11
C GLY A 65 -11.45 -10.05 4.96
N ARG A 66 -12.19 -8.93 4.94
CA ARG A 66 -13.20 -8.58 3.95
C ARG A 66 -13.27 -7.07 3.75
N TRP A 67 -13.16 -6.65 2.50
CA TRP A 67 -13.17 -5.25 2.10
C TRP A 67 -13.79 -5.10 0.71
N ARG A 68 -14.07 -3.88 0.28
CA ARG A 68 -14.70 -3.62 -1.02
C ARG A 68 -14.36 -2.23 -1.54
N TYR A 69 -14.64 -2.04 -2.84
CA TYR A 69 -14.85 -0.71 -3.40
C TYR A 69 -16.33 -0.37 -3.35
N LYS A 70 -16.65 0.79 -2.77
CA LYS A 70 -18.03 1.27 -2.59
C LYS A 70 -18.83 1.28 -3.90
N GLU A 71 -18.14 1.47 -5.03
CA GLU A 71 -18.70 1.61 -6.36
C GLU A 71 -19.11 0.28 -7.01
N TYR A 72 -18.53 -0.86 -6.58
CA TYR A 72 -18.61 -2.11 -7.37
C TYR A 72 -19.54 -3.17 -6.76
N GLY A 73 -19.95 -3.04 -5.50
CA GLY A 73 -20.87 -3.98 -4.85
C GLY A 73 -20.33 -5.41 -4.71
N ILE A 74 -19.01 -5.59 -4.77
CA ILE A 74 -18.31 -6.86 -4.68
C ILE A 74 -17.43 -6.85 -3.44
N ASP A 75 -17.42 -7.96 -2.70
CA ASP A 75 -16.50 -8.20 -1.58
C ASP A 75 -15.23 -8.89 -2.06
N TYR A 76 -14.10 -8.34 -1.62
CA TYR A 76 -12.79 -8.95 -1.72
C TYR A 76 -12.44 -9.58 -0.38
N VAL A 77 -12.15 -10.87 -0.40
CA VAL A 77 -11.93 -11.70 0.81
C VAL A 77 -10.59 -12.40 0.71
N THR A 78 -10.23 -13.15 1.76
CA THR A 78 -9.02 -14.01 1.76
C THR A 78 -8.84 -14.77 0.43
N GLY A 79 -7.67 -14.60 -0.19
CA GLY A 79 -7.32 -15.24 -1.45
C GLY A 79 -7.73 -14.46 -2.71
N THR A 80 -8.43 -13.33 -2.58
CA THR A 80 -8.76 -12.47 -3.71
C THR A 80 -7.52 -11.73 -4.22
N PHE A 81 -7.26 -11.87 -5.52
CA PHE A 81 -6.37 -11.01 -6.29
C PHE A 81 -7.20 -9.97 -7.05
N ILE A 82 -6.73 -8.74 -7.09
CA ILE A 82 -7.34 -7.67 -7.88
C ILE A 82 -6.32 -7.02 -8.80
N HIS A 83 -6.84 -6.46 -9.89
CA HIS A 83 -6.11 -5.54 -10.76
C HIS A 83 -6.98 -4.30 -10.97
N GLU A 84 -6.39 -3.15 -10.72
CA GLU A 84 -7.00 -1.85 -10.97
C GLU A 84 -6.27 -1.19 -12.14
N PRO A 85 -6.98 -0.86 -13.23
CA PRO A 85 -6.35 -0.23 -14.37
C PRO A 85 -5.93 1.21 -14.03
N PRO A 86 -4.89 1.74 -14.71
CA PRO A 86 -4.52 3.15 -14.61
C PRO A 86 -5.72 4.08 -14.84
N GLY A 87 -5.87 5.08 -13.98
CA GLY A 87 -6.97 6.04 -14.02
C GLY A 87 -8.27 5.56 -13.37
N SER A 88 -8.30 4.35 -12.80
CA SER A 88 -9.39 3.91 -11.93
C SER A 88 -9.58 4.87 -10.75
N ILE A 89 -10.84 5.07 -10.37
CA ILE A 89 -11.27 5.91 -9.26
C ILE A 89 -12.20 5.08 -8.39
N HIS A 90 -11.89 5.00 -7.09
CA HIS A 90 -12.67 4.19 -6.17
C HIS A 90 -12.53 4.66 -4.73
N THR A 91 -13.39 4.10 -3.87
CA THR A 91 -13.40 4.33 -2.44
C THR A 91 -13.30 2.99 -1.71
N LEU A 92 -12.15 2.73 -1.10
CA LEU A 92 -11.89 1.52 -0.32
C LEU A 92 -12.60 1.57 1.03
N THR A 93 -13.41 0.55 1.34
CA THR A 93 -14.05 0.36 2.65
C THR A 93 -13.71 -1.01 3.23
N ILE A 94 -13.46 -1.04 4.53
CA ILE A 94 -13.07 -2.25 5.28
C ILE A 94 -14.27 -2.74 6.09
N GLU A 95 -14.71 -3.95 5.80
CA GLU A 95 -15.89 -4.54 6.42
C GLU A 95 -15.52 -5.43 7.63
N GLU A 96 -14.36 -6.08 7.54
CA GLU A 96 -13.73 -6.89 8.59
C GLU A 96 -12.22 -6.61 8.57
N ASP A 97 -11.55 -6.70 9.72
CA ASP A 97 -10.10 -6.46 9.83
C ASP A 97 -9.35 -7.22 8.72
N SER A 98 -8.59 -6.47 7.91
CA SER A 98 -8.05 -6.96 6.65
C SER A 98 -6.55 -6.79 6.56
N ASP A 99 -5.86 -7.78 5.99
CA ASP A 99 -4.42 -7.76 5.71
C ASP A 99 -4.22 -7.90 4.19
N ILE A 100 -3.66 -6.87 3.56
CA ILE A 100 -3.67 -6.70 2.10
C ILE A 100 -2.29 -6.26 1.62
N LEU A 101 -1.78 -6.90 0.57
CA LEU A 101 -0.63 -6.43 -0.20
C LEU A 101 -1.12 -5.56 -1.36
N PHE A 102 -0.50 -4.41 -1.57
CA PHE A 102 -0.66 -3.60 -2.77
C PHE A 102 0.70 -3.40 -3.47
N ILE A 103 0.69 -3.58 -4.79
CA ILE A 103 1.77 -3.24 -5.71
C ILE A 103 1.25 -2.12 -6.60
N ILE A 104 1.80 -0.93 -6.44
CA ILE A 104 1.24 0.31 -6.98
C ILE A 104 2.25 0.91 -7.94
N GLU A 105 1.82 1.19 -9.16
CA GLU A 105 2.57 2.00 -10.13
C GLU A 105 2.16 3.46 -10.04
N GLY A 106 3.15 4.36 -10.04
CA GLY A 106 2.96 5.79 -9.92
C GLY A 106 2.46 6.21 -8.53
N ALA A 107 1.35 6.93 -8.52
CA ALA A 107 0.78 7.62 -7.36
C ALA A 107 -0.74 7.42 -7.30
N PHE A 108 -1.34 7.75 -6.18
CA PHE A 108 -2.77 8.04 -6.12
C PHE A 108 -3.05 9.48 -5.70
N ILE A 109 -4.10 10.04 -6.28
CA ILE A 109 -4.59 11.39 -6.04
C ILE A 109 -5.85 11.28 -5.19
N GLU A 110 -5.82 11.83 -3.98
CA GLU A 110 -6.96 11.82 -3.06
C GLU A 110 -7.88 13.00 -3.35
N TYR A 111 -9.19 12.76 -3.28
CA TYR A 111 -10.22 13.77 -3.43
C TYR A 111 -10.94 14.02 -2.10
N ASP A 112 -11.22 15.30 -1.82
CA ASP A 112 -12.14 15.68 -0.75
C ASP A 112 -13.61 15.46 -1.15
N ALA A 113 -14.52 15.76 -0.22
CA ALA A 113 -15.96 15.59 -0.44
C ALA A 113 -16.54 16.49 -1.55
N ASP A 114 -15.87 17.60 -1.86
CA ASP A 114 -16.26 18.54 -2.93
C ASP A 114 -15.64 18.16 -4.28
N GLY A 115 -14.81 17.11 -4.32
CA GLY A 115 -14.13 16.61 -5.51
C GLY A 115 -12.82 17.36 -5.84
N ASN A 116 -12.30 18.18 -4.92
CA ASN A 116 -11.00 18.81 -5.11
C ASN A 116 -9.87 17.87 -4.72
N ILE A 117 -8.69 18.08 -5.31
CA ILE A 117 -7.48 17.35 -4.91
C ILE A 117 -7.10 17.75 -3.49
N SER A 118 -7.06 16.79 -2.59
CA SER A 118 -6.68 16.94 -1.19
C SER A 118 -5.28 16.41 -0.88
N GLY A 119 -4.79 15.48 -1.70
CA GLY A 119 -3.48 14.86 -1.51
C GLY A 119 -2.96 14.17 -2.77
N VAL A 120 -1.65 13.98 -2.82
CA VAL A 120 -0.97 13.11 -3.78
C VAL A 120 -0.03 12.22 -2.99
N VAL A 121 -0.19 10.92 -3.14
CA VAL A 121 0.58 9.90 -2.42
C VAL A 121 1.29 9.01 -3.42
N ASP A 122 2.59 8.88 -3.24
CA ASP A 122 3.51 8.08 -4.05
C ASP A 122 4.46 7.27 -3.17
N GLY A 123 5.38 6.54 -3.79
CA GLY A 123 6.34 5.72 -3.06
C GLY A 123 7.25 6.52 -2.14
N GLU A 124 7.72 7.70 -2.55
CA GLU A 124 8.65 8.53 -1.76
C GLU A 124 7.95 9.14 -0.54
N SER A 125 6.77 9.73 -0.73
CA SER A 125 5.96 10.29 0.37
C SER A 125 5.51 9.20 1.35
N THR A 126 5.20 7.99 0.87
CA THR A 126 4.88 6.84 1.72
C THR A 126 6.09 6.41 2.54
N LEU A 127 7.27 6.31 1.93
CA LEU A 127 8.51 5.93 2.62
C LEU A 127 8.88 6.95 3.71
N ASN A 128 8.77 8.24 3.38
CA ASN A 128 9.04 9.32 4.33
C ASN A 128 8.06 9.27 5.51
N SER A 129 6.78 9.01 5.25
CA SER A 129 5.75 8.85 6.28
C SER A 129 6.03 7.63 7.16
N TYR A 130 6.41 6.50 6.56
CA TYR A 130 6.77 5.28 7.27
C TYR A 130 7.94 5.49 8.23
N TYR A 131 9.00 6.18 7.79
CA TYR A 131 10.12 6.53 8.66
C TYR A 131 9.74 7.53 9.76
N ALA A 132 8.91 8.53 9.46
CA ALA A 132 8.43 9.46 10.48
C ALA A 132 7.64 8.73 11.58
N LEU A 133 6.80 7.77 11.21
CA LEU A 133 6.05 6.95 12.17
C LEU A 133 6.95 6.02 12.98
N CYS A 134 8.02 5.49 12.38
CA CYS A 134 9.03 4.75 13.13
C CYS A 134 9.65 5.65 14.21
N ASP A 135 10.07 6.87 13.84
CA ASP A 135 10.69 7.81 14.77
C ASP A 135 9.74 8.21 15.91
N ASP A 136 8.49 8.56 15.58
CA ASP A 136 7.45 8.94 16.56
C ASP A 136 7.15 7.80 17.55
N ALA A 137 7.19 6.56 17.08
CA ALA A 137 7.00 5.36 17.91
C ALA A 137 8.28 4.93 18.66
N GLY A 138 9.42 5.59 18.44
CA GLY A 138 10.72 5.16 18.99
C GLY A 138 11.21 3.83 18.43
N ILE A 139 10.73 3.42 17.26
CA ILE A 139 11.10 2.19 16.56
C ILE A 139 12.28 2.49 15.63
N PRO A 140 13.36 1.69 15.64
CA PRO A 140 14.45 1.86 14.68
C PRO A 140 13.94 1.76 13.24
N ARG A 141 14.34 2.72 12.40
CA ARG A 141 14.02 2.68 10.96
C ARG A 141 14.62 1.42 10.32
N PRO A 142 13.87 0.64 9.54
CA PRO A 142 14.36 -0.61 8.97
C PRO A 142 15.44 -0.38 7.91
N GLN A 143 16.41 -1.29 7.86
CA GLN A 143 17.50 -1.32 6.89
C GLN A 143 17.26 -2.51 5.95
N GLY A 144 16.38 -2.38 4.99
CA GLY A 144 16.00 -3.53 4.13
C GLY A 144 14.85 -3.29 3.17
N ILE A 145 14.29 -2.09 3.11
CA ILE A 145 13.31 -1.71 2.11
C ILE A 145 13.98 -1.76 0.74
N LEU A 146 13.37 -2.49 -0.20
CA LEU A 146 13.93 -2.72 -1.52
C LEU A 146 13.80 -1.47 -2.41
N SER A 147 14.74 -1.32 -3.35
CA SER A 147 14.72 -0.29 -4.41
C SER A 147 14.20 -0.78 -5.75
#